data_AF-A0A2E7PS39-F1
#
_entry.id   AF-A0A2E7PS39-F1
#
_cell.length_a   1.000
_cell.length_b   1.000
_cell.length_c   1.000
_cell.angle_alpha   90.00
_cell.angle_beta   90.00
_cell.angle_gamma   90.00
#
_symmetry.space_group_name_H-M   'P 1'
#
loop_
_entity.id
_entity.type
_entity.pdbx_description
1 polymer ?
#
loop_
_entity_poly.entity_id
_entity_poly.type
_entity_poly.pdbx_seq_one_letter_code
_entity_poly.pdbx_strand_id
1 'polypeptide(L)' 'MEYIAYILIVVGLVFFLGTSIGLLRFPDFYTRMHAAGKGDTLSTVLILAGCIFAVASQGEMSWLLGLKILLI' A
#
# COMPACT_ATOMS: atom_id res chain seq x y z
N MET A 1 0.95 -18.66 2.59
CA MET A 1 0.72 -17.25 2.98
C MET A 1 1.47 -16.28 2.08
N GLU A 2 2.65 -16.62 1.58
CA GLU A 2 3.49 -15.73 0.76
C GLU A 2 2.81 -15.30 -0.56
N TYR A 3 2.10 -16.19 -1.25
CA TYR A 3 1.36 -15.84 -2.47
C TYR A 3 0.33 -14.72 -2.25
N ILE A 4 -0.33 -14.70 -1.09
CA ILE A 4 -1.30 -13.65 -0.72
C ILE A 4 -0.56 -12.33 -0.54
N ALA A 5 0.59 -12.33 0.16
CA ALA A 5 1.42 -11.15 0.32
C ALA A 5 1.87 -10.57 -1.02
N TYR A 6 2.34 -11.41 -1.95
CA TYR A 6 2.75 -10.97 -3.29
C TYR A 6 1.59 -10.33 -4.06
N ILE A 7 0.40 -10.93 -4.04
CA ILE A 7 -0.77 -10.37 -4.72
C ILE A 7 -1.13 -9.01 -4.14
N LEU A 8 -1.18 -8.88 -2.80
CA LEU A 8 -1.50 -7.59 -2.15
C LEU A 8 -0.49 -6.49 -2.51
N ILE A 9 0.81 -6.81 -2.50
CA ILE A 9 1.87 -5.86 -2.85
C ILE A 9 1.77 -5.44 -4.31
N VAL A 10 1.55 -6.38 -5.23
CA VAL A 10 1.43 -6.08 -6.67
C VAL A 10 0.20 -5.21 -6.95
N VAL A 11 -0.95 -5.52 -6.34
CA VAL A 11 -2.15 -4.68 -6.50
C VAL A 11 -1.91 -3.29 -5.91
N GLY A 12 -1.29 -3.19 -4.74
CA GLY A 12 -0.89 -1.91 -4.14
C GLY A 12 0.02 -1.09 -5.06
N LEU A 13 0.98 -1.75 -5.74
CA LEU A 13 1.87 -1.11 -6.70
C LEU A 13 1.10 -0.54 -7.91
N VAL A 14 0.10 -1.25 -8.42
CA VAL A 14 -0.76 -0.77 -9.52
C VAL A 14 -1.52 0.49 -9.10
N PHE A 15 -2.07 0.51 -7.87
CA PHE A 15 -2.72 1.70 -7.33
C PHE A 15 -1.75 2.86 -7.13
N PHE A 16 -0.52 2.60 -6.68
CA PHE A 16 0.51 3.62 -6.53
C PHE A 16 0.89 4.24 -7.89
N LEU A 17 1.09 3.41 -8.91
CA LEU A 17 1.36 3.88 -10.28
C LEU A 17 0.19 4.69 -10.84
N GLY A 18 -1.05 4.21 -10.66
CA GLY A 18 -2.25 4.93 -11.06
C GLY A 18 -2.36 6.30 -10.38
N THR A 19 -1.99 6.39 -9.11
CA THR A 19 -1.96 7.63 -8.33
C THR A 19 -0.90 8.60 -8.86
N SER A 20 0.31 8.09 -9.14
CA SER A 20 1.42 8.88 -9.68
C SER A 20 1.09 9.42 -11.08
N ILE A 21 0.48 8.60 -11.94
CA ILE A 21 -0.01 9.01 -13.26
C ILE A 21 -1.15 10.03 -13.13
N GLY A 22 -2.09 9.82 -12.21
CA GLY A 22 -3.17 10.76 -11.93
C GLY A 22 -2.66 12.13 -11.50
N LEU A 23 -1.65 12.17 -10.62
CA LEU A 23 -1.01 13.41 -10.17
C LEU A 23 -0.40 14.21 -11.34
N LEU A 24 0.24 13.51 -12.29
CA LEU A 24 0.88 14.13 -13.46
C LEU A 24 -0.11 14.56 -14.55
N ARG A 25 -1.21 13.81 -14.72
CA ARG A 25 -2.15 14.01 -15.84
C ARG A 25 -3.30 14.96 -15.51
N PHE A 26 -3.65 15.12 -14.23
CA PHE A 26 -4.77 15.97 -13.85
C PHE A 26 -4.41 17.46 -13.91
N PRO A 27 -5.22 18.29 -14.60
CA PRO A 27 -4.89 19.70 -14.85
C PRO A 27 -5.15 20.62 -13.65
N ASP A 28 -6.01 20.24 -12.70
CA ASP A 28 -6.43 21.10 -11.58
C ASP A 28 -5.80 20.64 -10.24
N PHE A 29 -5.51 21.60 -9.35
CA PHE A 29 -4.98 21.36 -8.01
C PHE A 29 -5.90 20.46 -7.16
N TYR A 30 -7.21 20.67 -7.21
CA TYR A 30 -8.16 19.84 -6.47
C TYR A 30 -8.24 18.42 -7.01
N THR A 31 -8.20 18.26 -8.34
CA THR A 31 -8.23 16.93 -8.97
C THR A 31 -6.96 16.13 -8.70
N ARG A 32 -5.79 16.80 -8.64
CA ARG A 32 -4.52 16.18 -8.23
C ARG A 32 -4.53 15.76 -6.77
N MET A 33 -5.05 16.61 -5.89
CA MET A 33 -5.15 16.32 -4.46
C MET A 33 -6.17 15.21 -4.17
N HIS A 34 -7.25 15.12 -4.95
CA HIS A 34 -8.20 14.01 -4.85
C HIS A 34 -7.58 12.69 -5.30
N ALA A 35 -6.88 12.69 -6.43
CA ALA A 35 -6.19 11.51 -6.94
C ALA A 35 -5.13 11.02 -5.95
N ALA A 36 -4.30 11.93 -5.43
CA ALA A 36 -3.32 11.63 -4.39
C ALA A 36 -3.98 11.10 -3.11
N GLY A 37 -4.96 11.80 -2.55
CA GLY A 37 -5.55 11.42 -1.27
C GLY A 37 -6.24 10.05 -1.27
N LYS A 38 -6.96 9.71 -2.36
CA LYS A 38 -7.66 8.43 -2.48
C LYS A 38 -6.75 7.29 -2.89
N GLY A 39 -5.86 7.54 -3.85
CA GLY A 39 -5.02 6.50 -4.44
C GLY A 39 -3.80 6.15 -3.56
N ASP A 40 -3.18 7.15 -2.95
CA ASP A 40 -1.97 6.97 -2.13
C ASP A 40 -2.28 6.21 -0.83
N THR A 41 -3.36 6.58 -0.16
CA THR A 41 -3.81 5.91 1.08
C THR A 41 -4.19 4.44 0.83
N LEU A 42 -4.94 4.16 -0.24
CA LEU A 42 -5.33 2.79 -0.58
C LEU A 42 -4.11 1.94 -0.96
N SER A 43 -3.18 2.49 -1.75
CA SER A 43 -1.95 1.78 -2.12
C SER A 43 -1.09 1.43 -0.90
N THR A 44 -0.93 2.38 0.02
CA THR A 44 -0.16 2.20 1.26
C THR A 44 -0.78 1.11 2.13
N VAL A 45 -2.11 1.14 2.34
CA VAL A 45 -2.81 0.12 3.12
C VAL A 45 -2.64 -1.28 2.52
N LEU A 46 -2.74 -1.43 1.19
CA LEU A 46 -2.54 -2.72 0.53
C LEU A 46 -1.11 -3.26 0.68
N ILE A 47 -0.11 -2.39 0.51
CA ILE A 47 1.30 -2.77 0.64
C ILE A 47 1.63 -3.15 2.09
N LEU A 48 1.17 -2.36 3.07
CA LEU A 48 1.37 -2.65 4.49
C LEU A 48 0.69 -3.96 4.89
N ALA A 49 -0.54 -4.21 4.43
CA ALA A 49 -1.22 -5.48 4.66
C ALA A 49 -0.45 -6.66 4.06
N GLY A 50 0.08 -6.52 2.83
CA GLY A 50 0.95 -7.53 2.21
C GLY A 50 2.23 -7.81 3.02
N CYS A 51 2.88 -6.75 3.53
CA CYS A 51 4.04 -6.88 4.42
C CYS A 51 3.72 -7.61 5.73
N ILE A 52 2.57 -7.33 6.36
CA ILE A 52 2.14 -8.03 7.57
C ILE A 52 1.97 -9.53 7.29
N PHE A 53 1.37 -9.91 6.16
CA PHE A 53 1.24 -11.32 5.77
C PHE A 53 2.57 -12.00 5.44
N ALA A 54 3.54 -11.27 4.88
CA ALA A 54 4.89 -11.79 4.63
C ALA A 54 5.65 -12.06 5.93
N VAL A 55 5.60 -11.13 6.89
CA VAL A 55 6.24 -11.28 8.21
C VAL A 55 5.57 -12.36 9.06
N ALA A 56 4.24 -12.47 9.01
CA ALA A 56 3.51 -13.53 9.69
C ALA A 56 3.92 -14.95 9.24
N SER A 57 4.43 -15.09 8.01
CA SER A 57 4.92 -16.36 7.49
C SER A 57 6.29 -16.78 8.04
N GLN A 58 7.09 -15.86 8.60
CA GLN A 58 8.47 -16.12 9.05
C GLN A 58 8.62 -16.43 10.55
N GLY A 59 7.55 -16.37 11.34
CA GLY A 59 7.48 -17.06 12.64
C GLY A 59 8.17 -16.41 13.85
N GLU A 60 9.04 -15.40 13.69
CA GLU A 60 9.73 -14.76 14.83
C GLU A 60 9.18 -13.35 15.13
N MET A 61 8.54 -13.21 16.30
CA MET A 61 8.07 -11.94 16.90
C MET A 61 6.96 -11.18 16.13
N SER A 62 5.94 -11.91 15.69
CA SER A 62 4.94 -11.45 14.70
C SER A 62 3.99 -10.31 15.14
N TRP A 63 3.75 -10.08 16.45
CA TRP A 63 2.78 -9.07 16.90
C TRP A 63 3.35 -7.65 16.96
N LEU A 64 4.53 -7.48 17.57
CA LEU A 64 5.16 -6.16 17.72
C LEU A 64 5.61 -5.58 16.38
N LEU A 65 6.13 -6.44 15.49
CA LEU A 65 6.49 -6.05 14.12
C LEU A 65 5.25 -5.66 13.31
N GLY A 66 4.16 -6.43 13.39
CA GLY A 66 2.89 -6.09 12.74
C GLY A 66 2.33 -4.75 13.23
N LEU A 67 2.36 -4.50 14.55
CA LEU A 67 1.98 -3.22 15.14
C LEU A 67 2.86 -2.06 14.66
N LYS A 68 4.18 -2.27 14.58
CA LYS A 68 5.12 -1.25 14.11
C LYS A 68 4.92 -0.92 12.64
N ILE A 69 4.57 -1.91 11.82
CA ILE A 69 4.27 -1.75 10.39
C ILE A 69 2.90 -1.08 10.20
N LEU A 70 1.91 -1.33 11.06
CA LEU A 70 0.62 -0.63 11.03
C LEU A 70 0.72 0.85 11.45
N LEU A 71 1.62 1.16 12.38
CA LEU A 71 1.77 2.49 12.98
C LEU A 71 2.68 3.44 12.17
N ILE A 72 3.26 2.94 11.07
CA ILE A 72 4.09 3.74 10.15
C ILE A 72 3.23 4.54 9.18
#